data_AF-A0A1M3E3N6-F1
#
_entry.id   AF-A0A1M3E3N6-F1
#
_cell.length_a   1.000
_cell.length_b   1.000
_cell.length_c   1.000
_cell.angle_alpha   90.00
_cell.angle_beta   90.00
_cell.angle_gamma   90.00
#
_symmetry.space_group_name_H-M   'P 1'
#
loop_
_entity.id
_entity.type
_entity.pdbx_description
1 polymer ?
#
loop_
_entity_poly.entity_id
_entity_poly.type
_entity_poly.pdbx_seq_one_letter_code
_entity_poly.pdbx_strand_id
1 'polypeptide(L)'
;MAFNDTGWISLNRQIRDHWLWGDPVKLKWWIDMIMSANHDPEPKQTYLRGVLVECGRGQIIYSLQTWSERWRASKKAVRAFFLLLNKEDIIYIEDMRVTTRITICKYDSYQDLGNAKETRRKRGGNAQGTRLNNDNNGNNDNNINRDSVGAKAPPPTLDVRKNLFYDTLRPFINQYSKEFLRSFFDHWSEPTRDGKKMRQEMQKTWDINLRLKKWKKNEDEWSKPKDPLSAPEPAGLSQEKKEELDKLFENENKLQ
;
A
#
# COMPACT_ATOMS: atom_id res chain seq x y z
N MET A 1 -27.39 -25.84 11.41
CA MET A 1 -27.31 -24.91 10.28
C MET A 1 -26.15 -25.37 9.42
N ALA A 2 -26.41 -25.80 8.18
CA ALA A 2 -25.32 -26.03 7.24
C ALA A 2 -24.74 -24.66 6.88
N PHE A 3 -23.45 -24.45 7.15
CA PHE A 3 -22.74 -23.29 6.64
C PHE A 3 -22.51 -23.55 5.15
N ASN A 4 -23.27 -22.88 4.29
CA ASN A 4 -22.92 -22.81 2.87
C ASN A 4 -21.50 -22.25 2.76
N ASP A 5 -20.70 -22.71 1.79
CA ASP A 5 -19.35 -22.21 1.53
C ASP A 5 -19.40 -20.73 1.08
N THR A 6 -19.50 -19.81 2.04
CA THR A 6 -19.50 -18.36 1.83
C THR A 6 -18.09 -17.77 1.78
N GLY A 7 -17.07 -18.62 1.65
CA GLY A 7 -15.67 -18.25 1.71
C GLY A 7 -15.13 -18.16 3.14
N TRP A 8 -13.83 -17.88 3.24
CA TRP A 8 -13.11 -17.72 4.50
C TRP A 8 -12.43 -16.35 4.55
N ILE A 9 -12.16 -15.86 5.77
CA ILE A 9 -11.30 -14.69 5.99
C ILE A 9 -10.04 -15.11 6.74
N SER A 10 -8.90 -14.56 6.35
CA SER A 10 -7.66 -14.68 7.11
C SER A 10 -7.57 -13.55 8.13
N LEU A 11 -7.20 -13.90 9.36
CA LEU A 11 -6.94 -12.94 10.42
C LEU A 11 -5.50 -13.13 10.90
N ASN A 12 -4.70 -12.07 10.80
CA ASN A 12 -3.32 -12.14 11.26
C ASN A 12 -3.29 -12.26 12.80
N ARG A 13 -2.51 -13.22 13.32
CA ARG A 13 -2.31 -13.45 14.75
C ARG A 13 -1.85 -12.22 15.54
N GLN A 14 -1.18 -11.26 14.89
CA GLN A 14 -0.77 -9.97 15.46
C GLN A 14 -1.96 -9.12 15.93
N ILE A 15 -3.20 -9.46 15.53
CA ILE A 15 -4.39 -8.81 16.08
C ILE A 15 -4.44 -8.88 17.60
N ARG A 16 -3.84 -9.91 18.22
CA ARG A 16 -3.78 -10.06 19.69
C ARG A 16 -2.98 -8.96 20.38
N ASP A 17 -2.03 -8.35 19.67
CA ASP A 17 -1.22 -7.24 20.17
C ASP A 17 -1.84 -5.88 19.86
N HIS A 18 -2.93 -5.86 19.07
CA HIS A 18 -3.60 -4.65 18.64
C HIS A 18 -4.63 -4.19 19.68
N TRP A 19 -4.82 -2.87 19.82
CA TRP A 19 -5.75 -2.29 20.81
C TRP A 19 -7.20 -2.76 20.65
N LEU A 20 -7.60 -3.15 19.43
CA LEU A 20 -8.92 -3.75 19.16
C LEU A 20 -9.15 -5.02 19.97
N TRP A 21 -8.12 -5.82 20.25
CA TRP A 21 -8.24 -7.06 21.01
C TRP A 21 -8.70 -6.83 22.46
N GLY A 22 -8.35 -5.68 23.04
CA GLY A 22 -8.74 -5.32 24.40
C GLY A 22 -10.22 -4.94 24.55
N ASP A 23 -10.94 -4.69 23.45
CA ASP A 23 -12.35 -4.33 23.46
C ASP A 23 -13.16 -5.33 22.63
N PRO A 24 -13.90 -6.25 23.28
CA PRO A 24 -14.59 -7.33 22.57
C PRO A 24 -15.67 -6.82 21.60
N VAL A 25 -16.28 -5.66 21.89
CA VAL A 25 -17.31 -5.08 21.03
C VAL A 25 -16.67 -4.50 19.77
N LYS A 26 -15.58 -3.74 19.91
CA LYS A 26 -14.86 -3.18 18.77
C LYS A 26 -14.17 -4.26 17.94
N LEU A 27 -13.62 -5.30 18.57
CA LEU A 27 -13.06 -6.45 17.87
C LEU A 27 -14.14 -7.13 17.02
N LYS A 28 -15.32 -7.38 17.60
CA LYS A 28 -16.46 -7.95 16.86
C LYS A 28 -16.84 -7.08 15.65
N TRP A 29 -16.92 -5.76 15.84
CA TRP A 29 -17.22 -4.84 14.74
C TRP A 29 -16.16 -4.88 13.65
N TRP A 30 -14.87 -4.92 14.03
CA TRP A 30 -13.77 -5.01 13.07
C TRP A 30 -13.82 -6.31 12.25
N ILE A 31 -14.03 -7.45 12.90
CA ILE A 31 -14.16 -8.74 12.21
C ILE A 31 -15.34 -8.73 11.24
N ASP A 32 -16.49 -8.19 11.68
CA ASP A 32 -17.68 -8.06 10.84
C ASP A 32 -17.45 -7.15 9.62
N MET A 33 -16.61 -6.10 9.76
CA MET A 33 -16.18 -5.28 8.62
C MET A 33 -15.34 -6.09 7.62
N ILE A 34 -14.35 -6.86 8.09
CA ILE A 34 -13.53 -7.71 7.21
C ILE A 34 -14.40 -8.71 6.45
N MET A 35 -15.37 -9.33 7.14
CA MET A 35 -16.30 -10.28 6.55
C MET A 35 -17.27 -9.63 5.53
N SER A 36 -17.62 -8.36 5.75
CA SER A 36 -18.53 -7.60 4.89
C SER A 36 -17.85 -7.03 3.64
N ALA A 37 -16.51 -6.93 3.64
CA ALA A 37 -15.76 -6.37 2.53
C ALA A 37 -15.87 -7.26 1.28
N ASN A 38 -15.94 -6.62 0.12
CA ASN A 38 -15.93 -7.34 -1.14
C ASN A 38 -14.58 -8.07 -1.30
N HIS A 39 -14.63 -9.39 -1.39
CA HIS A 39 -13.46 -10.25 -1.53
C HIS A 39 -13.31 -10.79 -2.95
N ASP A 40 -14.10 -10.30 -3.91
CA ASP A 40 -13.91 -10.63 -5.32
C ASP A 40 -12.82 -9.73 -5.94
N PRO A 41 -12.04 -10.23 -6.91
CA PRO A 41 -11.06 -9.42 -7.62
C PRO A 41 -11.73 -8.34 -8.47
N GLU A 42 -12.90 -8.64 -9.03
CA GLU A 42 -13.64 -7.71 -9.87
C GLU A 42 -14.53 -6.79 -9.03
N PRO A 43 -14.61 -5.49 -9.36
CA PRO A 43 -15.53 -4.58 -8.71
C PRO A 43 -16.99 -4.98 -8.94
N LYS A 44 -17.81 -4.86 -7.90
CA LYS A 44 -19.26 -5.10 -7.97
C LYS A 44 -20.01 -3.81 -8.12
N GLN A 45 -20.88 -3.72 -9.11
CA GLN A 45 -21.80 -2.61 -9.24
C GLN A 45 -23.04 -2.86 -8.38
N THR A 46 -23.40 -1.90 -7.54
CA THR A 46 -24.60 -1.93 -6.70
C THR A 46 -25.44 -0.70 -7.01
N TYR A 47 -26.72 -0.92 -7.34
CA TYR A 47 -27.65 0.18 -7.54
C TYR A 47 -28.27 0.59 -6.20
N LEU A 48 -28.00 1.81 -5.75
CA LEU A 48 -28.43 2.34 -4.46
C LEU A 48 -29.12 3.68 -4.66
N ARG A 49 -30.42 3.74 -4.34
CA ARG A 49 -31.21 4.98 -4.33
C ARG A 49 -31.08 5.81 -5.62
N GLY A 50 -31.12 5.16 -6.78
CA GLY A 50 -31.04 5.84 -8.06
C GLY A 50 -29.62 6.03 -8.61
N VAL A 51 -28.58 5.63 -7.87
CA VAL A 51 -27.18 5.81 -8.26
C VAL A 51 -26.50 4.45 -8.37
N LEU A 52 -25.79 4.23 -9.47
CA LEU A 52 -24.92 3.06 -9.64
C LEU A 52 -23.59 3.33 -8.92
N VAL A 53 -23.26 2.48 -7.95
CA VAL A 53 -22.04 2.62 -7.16
C VAL A 53 -21.16 1.39 -7.32
N GLU A 54 -19.88 1.60 -7.57
CA GLU A 54 -18.89 0.54 -7.70
C GLU A 54 -18.22 0.21 -6.35
N CYS A 55 -18.18 -1.08 -6.02
CA CYS A 55 -17.55 -1.67 -4.84
C CYS A 55 -16.34 -2.52 -5.25
N GLY A 56 -15.14 -1.96 -5.14
CA GLY A 56 -13.90 -2.69 -5.40
C GLY A 56 -13.56 -3.72 -4.32
N ARG A 57 -12.53 -4.54 -4.57
CA ARG A 57 -11.98 -5.47 -3.58
C ARG A 57 -11.54 -4.73 -2.31
N GLY A 58 -11.82 -5.31 -1.14
CA GLY A 58 -11.52 -4.71 0.17
C GLY A 58 -12.42 -3.52 0.54
N GLN A 59 -13.44 -3.20 -0.27
CA GLN A 59 -14.37 -2.12 0.00
C GLN A 59 -15.70 -2.63 0.55
N ILE A 60 -16.39 -1.75 1.28
CA ILE A 60 -17.73 -1.96 1.83
C ILE A 60 -18.56 -0.74 1.48
N ILE A 61 -19.78 -0.96 0.97
CA ILE A 61 -20.74 0.10 0.67
C ILE A 61 -21.93 -0.05 1.61
N TYR A 62 -21.84 0.56 2.80
CA TYR A 62 -22.93 0.60 3.76
C TYR A 62 -23.08 1.99 4.35
N SER A 63 -24.32 2.40 4.56
CA SER A 63 -24.61 3.64 5.27
C SER A 63 -24.33 3.48 6.77
N LEU A 64 -24.13 4.59 7.48
CA LEU A 64 -24.07 4.60 8.93
C LEU A 64 -25.34 4.05 9.60
N GLN A 65 -26.51 4.20 8.98
CA GLN A 65 -27.75 3.59 9.47
C GLN A 65 -27.65 2.05 9.41
N THR A 66 -27.19 1.51 8.29
CA THR A 66 -27.02 0.07 8.08
C THR A 66 -26.10 -0.55 9.14
N TRP A 67 -24.98 0.12 9.44
CA TRP A 67 -24.08 -0.32 10.51
C TRP A 67 -24.69 -0.20 11.91
N SER A 68 -25.41 0.89 12.18
CA SER A 68 -26.11 1.13 13.44
C SER A 68 -27.13 0.02 13.74
N GLU A 69 -27.92 -0.38 12.75
CA GLU A 69 -28.88 -1.49 12.85
C GLU A 69 -28.17 -2.83 13.04
N ARG A 70 -27.16 -3.13 12.22
CA ARG A 70 -26.41 -4.41 12.28
C ARG A 70 -25.74 -4.61 13.64
N TRP A 71 -25.17 -3.55 14.21
CA TRP A 71 -24.44 -3.63 15.48
C TRP A 71 -25.30 -3.33 16.70
N ARG A 72 -26.58 -2.96 16.51
CA ARG A 72 -27.48 -2.48 17.57
C ARG A 72 -26.83 -1.37 18.40
N ALA A 73 -26.11 -0.48 17.73
CA ALA A 73 -25.35 0.60 18.34
C ALA A 73 -25.85 1.94 17.79
N SER A 74 -25.72 3.02 18.56
CA SER A 74 -26.10 4.34 18.06
C SER A 74 -25.21 4.78 16.89
N LYS A 75 -25.76 5.57 15.95
CA LYS A 75 -24.95 6.18 14.86
C LYS A 75 -23.74 6.93 15.37
N LYS A 76 -23.84 7.56 16.56
CA LYS A 76 -22.74 8.28 17.20
C LYS A 76 -21.60 7.32 17.57
N ALA A 77 -21.92 6.15 18.13
CA ALA A 77 -20.93 5.14 18.48
C ALA A 77 -20.25 4.55 17.24
N VAL A 78 -21.02 4.23 16.19
CA VAL A 78 -20.49 3.75 14.91
C VAL A 78 -19.54 4.77 14.29
N ARG A 79 -19.96 6.05 14.21
CA ARG A 79 -19.12 7.15 13.71
C ARG A 79 -17.83 7.28 14.51
N ALA A 80 -17.91 7.25 15.84
CA ALA A 80 -16.73 7.35 16.69
C ALA A 80 -15.73 6.21 16.44
N PHE A 81 -16.23 4.99 16.24
CA PHE A 81 -15.40 3.84 15.90
C PHE A 81 -14.72 4.00 14.54
N PHE A 82 -15.47 4.43 13.51
CA PHE A 82 -14.90 4.68 12.19
C PHE A 82 -13.84 5.78 12.19
N LEU A 83 -14.06 6.88 12.91
CA LEU A 83 -13.06 7.94 13.06
C LEU A 83 -11.79 7.43 13.74
N LEU A 84 -11.92 6.54 14.73
CA LEU A 84 -10.77 5.92 15.40
C LEU A 84 -9.97 5.04 14.43
N LEU A 85 -10.64 4.18 13.66
CA LEU A 85 -9.98 3.34 12.66
C LEU A 85 -9.33 4.17 11.55
N ASN A 86 -9.99 5.22 11.08
CA ASN A 86 -9.47 6.11 10.04
C ASN A 86 -8.26 6.92 10.54
N LYS A 87 -8.24 7.30 11.82
CA LYS A 87 -7.10 7.99 12.43
C LYS A 87 -5.86 7.09 12.52
N GLU A 88 -6.04 5.80 12.72
CA GLU A 88 -4.96 4.80 12.79
C GLU A 88 -4.61 4.21 11.39
N ASP A 89 -5.11 4.83 10.30
CA ASP A 89 -4.93 4.37 8.92
C ASP A 89 -5.34 2.90 8.68
N ILE A 90 -6.28 2.37 9.49
CA ILE A 90 -6.81 1.00 9.36
C ILE A 90 -7.87 0.93 8.26
N ILE A 91 -8.64 2.01 8.10
CA ILE A 91 -9.63 2.17 7.04
C ILE A 91 -9.54 3.55 6.41
N TYR A 92 -10.05 3.68 5.20
CA TYR A 92 -10.35 4.97 4.57
C TYR A 92 -11.86 5.10 4.39
N ILE A 93 -12.40 6.29 4.67
CA ILE A 93 -13.83 6.58 4.57
C ILE A 93 -14.05 7.62 3.48
N GLU A 94 -14.92 7.29 2.53
CA GLU A 94 -15.39 8.18 1.47
C GLU A 94 -16.89 8.42 1.63
N ASP A 95 -17.25 9.69 1.83
CA ASP A 95 -18.65 10.10 1.85
C ASP A 95 -19.19 10.19 0.42
N MET A 96 -20.21 9.38 0.12
CA MET A 96 -20.91 9.43 -1.16
C MET A 96 -22.29 10.06 -0.96
N ARG A 97 -22.88 10.54 -2.06
CA ARG A 97 -24.21 11.20 -2.02
C ARG A 97 -25.30 10.34 -1.38
N VAL A 98 -25.22 9.01 -1.52
CA VAL A 98 -26.28 8.08 -1.09
C VAL A 98 -25.86 7.14 0.04
N THR A 99 -24.55 7.02 0.31
CA THR A 99 -23.99 6.00 1.21
C THR A 99 -22.58 6.38 1.63
N THR A 100 -21.95 5.56 2.48
CA THR A 100 -20.54 5.67 2.81
C THR A 100 -19.82 4.49 2.16
N ARG A 101 -18.68 4.76 1.52
CA ARG A 101 -17.77 3.73 1.02
C ARG A 101 -16.57 3.66 1.95
N ILE A 102 -16.35 2.48 2.50
CA ILE A 102 -15.23 2.20 3.40
C ILE A 102 -14.25 1.31 2.65
N THR A 103 -12.98 1.67 2.64
CA THR A 103 -11.90 0.82 2.13
C THR A 103 -11.08 0.31 3.31
N ILE A 104 -10.92 -1.01 3.42
CA ILE A 104 -10.02 -1.60 4.43
C ILE A 104 -8.58 -1.45 3.92
N CYS A 105 -7.76 -0.73 4.67
CA CYS A 105 -6.36 -0.55 4.30
C CYS A 105 -5.63 -1.89 4.37
N LYS A 106 -4.73 -2.14 3.41
CA LYS A 106 -3.94 -3.37 3.34
C LYS A 106 -4.78 -4.66 3.32
N TYR A 107 -6.03 -4.60 2.85
CA TYR A 107 -6.93 -5.75 2.77
C TYR A 107 -6.28 -6.96 2.09
N ASP A 108 -5.60 -6.73 0.97
CA ASP A 108 -4.90 -7.79 0.23
C ASP A 108 -3.76 -8.41 1.06
N SER A 109 -3.06 -7.63 1.90
CA SER A 109 -2.05 -8.21 2.81
C SER A 109 -2.65 -9.14 3.88
N TYR A 110 -3.94 -8.98 4.17
CA TYR A 110 -4.67 -9.83 5.12
C TYR A 110 -5.31 -11.04 4.44
N GLN A 111 -5.81 -10.89 3.21
CA GLN A 111 -6.64 -11.89 2.54
C GLN A 111 -5.94 -12.62 1.37
N ASP A 112 -4.89 -12.05 0.79
CA ASP A 112 -4.11 -12.71 -0.25
C ASP A 112 -3.03 -13.57 0.41
N LEU A 113 -3.41 -14.80 0.76
CA LEU A 113 -2.45 -15.88 0.83
C LEU A 113 -1.87 -16.03 -0.58
N GLY A 114 -0.57 -15.77 -0.73
CA GLY A 114 0.15 -16.20 -1.93
C GLY A 114 -0.23 -17.65 -2.23
N ASN A 115 -0.90 -17.85 -3.37
CA ASN A 115 -1.43 -19.11 -3.90
C ASN A 115 -2.85 -19.53 -3.46
N ALA A 116 -3.87 -18.87 -4.02
CA ALA A 116 -5.24 -19.42 -4.11
C ALA A 116 -5.87 -19.26 -5.52
N LYS A 117 -5.09 -18.87 -6.54
CA LYS A 117 -5.61 -18.71 -7.93
C LYS A 117 -5.35 -19.92 -8.84
N GLU A 118 -4.62 -20.95 -8.41
CA GLU A 118 -4.27 -22.07 -9.30
C GLU A 118 -5.27 -23.24 -9.30
N THR A 119 -6.13 -23.38 -8.29
CA THR A 119 -6.93 -24.60 -8.10
C THR A 119 -8.32 -24.61 -8.75
N ARG A 120 -8.75 -23.54 -9.44
CA ARG A 120 -10.08 -23.54 -10.11
C ARG A 120 -10.06 -23.55 -11.65
N ARG A 121 -8.91 -23.31 -12.30
CA ARG A 121 -8.79 -23.37 -13.78
C ARG A 121 -8.38 -24.74 -14.34
N LYS A 122 -7.94 -25.70 -13.52
CA LYS A 122 -7.43 -27.01 -13.98
C LYS A 122 -8.39 -28.21 -13.80
N ARG A 123 -9.70 -28.00 -13.62
CA ARG A 123 -10.68 -29.12 -13.54
C ARG A 123 -11.61 -29.29 -14.75
N GLY A 124 -11.46 -28.49 -15.80
CA GLY A 124 -12.15 -28.70 -17.07
C GLY A 124 -11.16 -28.95 -18.20
N GLY A 125 -10.73 -30.20 -18.38
CA GLY A 125 -9.83 -30.56 -19.47
C GLY A 125 -9.05 -31.86 -19.28
N ASN A 126 -9.72 -32.94 -18.88
CA ASN A 126 -9.20 -34.28 -19.10
C ASN A 126 -10.17 -35.01 -20.04
N ALA A 127 -9.92 -34.86 -21.35
CA ALA A 127 -10.32 -35.84 -22.34
C ALA A 127 -9.44 -35.66 -23.60
N GLN A 128 -8.66 -36.70 -23.87
CA GLN A 128 -8.04 -37.09 -25.16
C GLN A 128 -6.66 -36.54 -25.56
N GLY A 129 -5.76 -37.49 -25.85
CA GLY A 129 -4.80 -37.43 -26.97
C GLY A 129 -3.36 -37.09 -26.60
N THR A 130 -2.59 -37.98 -25.97
CA THR A 130 -1.63 -38.90 -26.63
C THR A 130 -0.44 -38.23 -27.35
N ARG A 131 0.71 -38.25 -26.67
CA ARG A 131 2.10 -38.56 -27.12
C ARG A 131 2.67 -37.84 -28.36
N LEU A 132 3.82 -37.15 -28.16
CA LEU A 132 5.16 -37.56 -28.64
C LEU A 132 6.24 -36.56 -28.17
N ASN A 133 7.14 -37.07 -27.32
CA ASN A 133 8.63 -36.99 -27.35
C ASN A 133 9.31 -35.64 -27.70
N ASN A 134 9.94 -34.98 -26.72
CA ASN A 134 11.39 -35.02 -26.40
C ASN A 134 12.29 -34.36 -27.46
N ASP A 135 12.89 -33.21 -27.12
CA ASP A 135 14.33 -33.14 -26.81
C ASP A 135 14.75 -31.78 -26.19
N ASN A 136 15.84 -31.86 -25.44
CA ASN A 136 16.28 -31.00 -24.34
C ASN A 136 16.98 -29.69 -24.74
N ASN A 137 17.04 -28.77 -23.77
CA ASN A 137 18.23 -28.11 -23.17
C ASN A 137 17.99 -26.59 -22.98
N GLY A 138 18.16 -25.95 -21.82
CA GLY A 138 18.88 -26.34 -20.61
C GLY A 138 18.37 -25.63 -19.33
N ASN A 139 18.58 -26.35 -18.23
CA ASN A 139 18.34 -26.03 -16.83
C ASN A 139 19.08 -24.76 -16.37
N ASN A 140 18.49 -24.01 -15.43
CA ASN A 140 18.99 -24.06 -14.06
C ASN A 140 17.92 -23.70 -13.02
N ASP A 141 17.89 -24.53 -12.00
CA ASP A 141 16.95 -24.64 -10.90
C ASP A 141 17.06 -23.50 -9.88
N ASN A 142 15.97 -23.28 -9.13
CA ASN A 142 16.09 -23.22 -7.68
C ASN A 142 14.82 -23.77 -7.03
N ASN A 143 14.83 -25.09 -6.91
CA ASN A 143 14.04 -25.86 -5.97
C ASN A 143 14.47 -25.48 -4.53
N ILE A 144 13.52 -25.09 -3.68
CA ILE A 144 13.75 -25.06 -2.23
C ILE A 144 12.77 -26.03 -1.60
N ASN A 145 13.32 -27.21 -1.30
CA ASN A 145 12.71 -28.26 -0.53
C ASN A 145 12.30 -27.72 0.86
N ARG A 146 11.04 -27.97 1.23
CA ARG A 146 10.53 -27.76 2.59
C ARG A 146 11.05 -28.90 3.44
N ASP A 147 12.01 -28.61 4.31
CA ASP A 147 12.19 -29.29 5.60
C ASP A 147 13.18 -28.50 6.46
N SER A 148 12.69 -27.57 7.27
CA SER A 148 13.33 -27.20 8.54
C SER A 148 12.45 -26.24 9.34
N VAL A 149 12.05 -26.70 10.51
CA VAL A 149 11.46 -25.97 11.63
C VAL A 149 12.29 -24.70 11.92
N GLY A 150 11.67 -23.51 11.87
CA GLY A 150 12.16 -22.33 12.61
C GLY A 150 12.89 -21.17 11.89
N ALA A 151 12.77 -20.95 10.57
CA ALA A 151 13.41 -19.80 9.89
C ALA A 151 12.39 -18.79 9.31
N LYS A 152 12.58 -17.49 9.58
CA LYS A 152 11.77 -16.38 9.05
C LYS A 152 11.90 -16.30 7.52
N ALA A 153 10.79 -16.10 6.80
CA ALA A 153 10.78 -15.90 5.35
C ALA A 153 11.75 -14.78 4.92
N PRO A 154 12.39 -14.89 3.73
CA PRO A 154 13.32 -13.88 3.26
C PRO A 154 12.63 -12.52 3.09
N PRO A 155 13.32 -11.41 3.40
CA PRO A 155 12.76 -10.08 3.24
C PRO A 155 12.40 -9.81 1.77
N PRO A 156 11.29 -9.09 1.50
CA PRO A 156 10.85 -8.78 0.14
C PRO A 156 11.92 -8.00 -0.62
N THR A 157 12.04 -8.29 -1.93
CA THR A 157 13.01 -7.65 -2.82
C THR A 157 12.78 -6.14 -2.90
N LEU A 158 13.78 -5.39 -3.35
CA LEU A 158 13.68 -3.93 -3.51
C LEU A 158 12.51 -3.54 -4.43
N ASP A 159 12.31 -4.26 -5.53
CA ASP A 159 11.24 -3.98 -6.50
C ASP A 159 9.85 -4.23 -5.93
N VAL A 160 9.69 -5.31 -5.15
CA VAL A 160 8.43 -5.57 -4.43
C VAL A 160 8.14 -4.43 -3.45
N ARG A 161 9.16 -3.95 -2.72
CA ARG A 161 8.99 -2.83 -1.79
C ARG A 161 8.68 -1.51 -2.48
N LYS A 162 9.28 -1.24 -3.65
CA LYS A 162 8.96 -0.07 -4.49
C LYS A 162 7.50 -0.10 -4.96
N ASN A 163 7.03 -1.25 -5.43
CA ASN A 163 5.64 -1.41 -5.86
C ASN A 163 4.66 -1.22 -4.70
N LEU A 164 4.95 -1.80 -3.53
CA LEU A 164 4.16 -1.58 -2.33
C LEU A 164 4.13 -0.09 -1.93
N PHE A 165 5.25 0.62 -2.04
CA PHE A 165 5.28 2.06 -1.79
C PHE A 165 4.44 2.85 -2.81
N TYR A 166 4.53 2.52 -4.11
CA TYR A 166 3.71 3.14 -5.15
C TYR A 166 2.21 2.97 -4.85
N ASP A 167 1.81 1.78 -4.41
CA ASP A 167 0.42 1.48 -4.08
C ASP A 167 -0.13 2.34 -2.93
N THR A 168 0.73 2.74 -1.98
CA THR A 168 0.33 3.68 -0.91
C THR A 168 0.00 5.08 -1.41
N LEU A 169 0.43 5.45 -2.63
CA LEU A 169 0.14 6.75 -3.24
C LEU A 169 -1.16 6.77 -4.04
N ARG A 170 -1.71 5.60 -4.40
CA ARG A 170 -2.96 5.48 -5.16
C ARG A 170 -4.14 6.28 -4.58
N PRO A 171 -4.36 6.35 -3.26
CA PRO A 171 -5.47 7.14 -2.70
C PRO A 171 -5.38 8.64 -3.00
N PHE A 172 -4.20 9.14 -3.34
CA PHE A 172 -3.93 10.56 -3.51
C PHE A 172 -4.02 11.05 -4.97
N ILE A 173 -4.28 10.16 -5.92
CA ILE A 173 -4.30 10.47 -7.37
C ILE A 173 -5.34 11.51 -7.78
N ASN A 174 -6.42 11.65 -7.00
CA ASN A 174 -7.45 12.66 -7.24
C ASN A 174 -7.19 13.96 -6.48
N GLN A 175 -6.26 13.95 -5.51
CA GLN A 175 -5.93 15.11 -4.68
C GLN A 175 -4.71 15.87 -5.23
N TYR A 176 -3.79 15.17 -5.87
CA TYR A 176 -2.58 15.76 -6.44
C TYR A 176 -2.41 15.34 -7.89
N SER A 177 -1.70 16.15 -8.67
CA SER A 177 -1.42 15.83 -10.07
C SER A 177 -0.55 14.58 -10.19
N LYS A 178 -0.62 13.93 -11.36
CA LYS A 178 0.17 12.74 -11.65
C LYS A 178 1.67 13.04 -11.60
N GLU A 179 2.07 14.21 -12.08
CA GLU A 179 3.46 14.69 -12.09
C GLU A 179 3.97 14.92 -10.66
N PHE A 180 3.13 15.49 -9.80
CA PHE A 180 3.46 15.67 -8.38
C PHE A 180 3.70 14.33 -7.68
N LEU A 181 2.75 13.40 -7.81
CA LEU A 181 2.87 12.10 -7.15
C LEU A 181 4.03 11.28 -7.70
N ARG A 182 4.31 11.39 -9.00
CA ARG A 182 5.46 10.74 -9.63
C ARG A 182 6.78 11.29 -9.10
N SER A 183 6.93 12.62 -9.06
CA SER A 183 8.16 13.23 -8.52
C SER A 183 8.37 12.91 -7.04
N PHE A 184 7.28 12.90 -6.25
CA PHE A 184 7.31 12.44 -4.86
C PHE A 184 7.76 10.97 -4.77
N PHE A 185 7.16 10.09 -5.56
CA PHE A 185 7.51 8.67 -5.59
C PHE A 185 8.97 8.45 -5.96
N ASP A 186 9.43 9.06 -7.04
CA ASP A 186 10.81 8.91 -7.55
C ASP A 186 11.82 9.35 -6.49
N HIS A 187 11.58 10.49 -5.83
CA HIS A 187 12.44 10.95 -4.75
C HIS A 187 12.46 9.97 -3.57
N TRP A 188 11.30 9.54 -3.08
CA TRP A 188 11.23 8.72 -1.85
C TRP A 188 11.56 7.24 -2.07
N SER A 189 11.46 6.76 -3.31
CA SER A 189 11.86 5.41 -3.73
C SER A 189 13.31 5.32 -4.21
N GLU A 190 14.04 6.45 -4.21
CA GLU A 190 15.46 6.49 -4.56
C GLU A 190 16.25 5.52 -3.67
N PRO A 191 16.96 4.55 -4.27
CA PRO A 191 17.77 3.60 -3.51
C PRO A 191 18.90 4.30 -2.74
N THR A 192 19.28 3.75 -1.59
CA THR A 192 20.52 4.12 -0.91
C THR A 192 21.73 3.77 -1.76
N ARG A 193 22.90 4.32 -1.44
CA ARG A 193 24.17 4.02 -2.15
C ARG A 193 24.44 2.52 -2.26
N ASP A 194 24.07 1.75 -1.25
CA ASP A 194 24.23 0.30 -1.23
C ASP A 194 23.13 -0.47 -1.99
N GLY A 195 22.15 0.21 -2.56
CA GLY A 195 21.01 -0.37 -3.31
C GLY A 195 20.01 -1.16 -2.46
N LYS A 196 20.21 -1.26 -1.14
CA LYS A 196 19.44 -2.15 -0.25
C LYS A 196 18.15 -1.54 0.28
N LYS A 197 18.08 -0.22 0.46
CA LYS A 197 16.92 0.47 1.04
C LYS A 197 16.49 1.67 0.21
N MET A 198 15.28 2.16 0.41
CA MET A 198 14.80 3.41 -0.17
C MET A 198 14.95 4.57 0.83
N ARG A 199 15.00 5.83 0.35
CA ARG A 199 15.06 7.02 1.23
C ARG A 199 14.01 7.04 2.33
N GLN A 200 12.78 6.59 2.03
CA GLN A 200 11.71 6.54 3.03
C GLN A 200 12.00 5.58 4.20
N GLU A 201 12.68 4.46 3.93
CA GLU A 201 13.00 3.43 4.92
C GLU A 201 14.15 3.83 5.84
N MET A 202 14.88 4.88 5.48
CA MET A 202 15.92 5.49 6.30
C MET A 202 15.37 6.49 7.30
N GLN A 203 14.09 6.85 7.20
CA GLN A 203 13.49 7.82 8.10
C GLN A 203 13.13 7.16 9.43
N LYS A 204 13.45 7.84 10.55
CA LYS A 204 13.07 7.38 11.90
C LYS A 204 11.55 7.28 12.06
N THR A 205 10.82 8.16 11.39
CA THR A 205 9.36 8.16 11.32
C THR A 205 8.92 8.46 9.89
N TRP A 206 7.78 7.88 9.51
CA TRP A 206 7.26 7.98 8.15
C TRP A 206 5.74 8.14 8.18
N ASP A 207 5.26 9.31 7.74
CA ASP A 207 3.86 9.62 7.55
C ASP A 207 3.69 10.22 6.15
N ILE A 208 2.97 9.48 5.30
CA ILE A 208 2.81 9.81 3.88
C ILE A 208 1.98 11.08 3.72
N ASN A 209 0.92 11.24 4.50
CA ASN A 209 0.03 12.40 4.44
C ASN A 209 0.78 13.69 4.79
N LEU A 210 1.53 13.69 5.88
CA LEU A 210 2.32 14.84 6.31
C LEU A 210 3.43 15.16 5.32
N ARG A 211 4.06 14.15 4.72
CA ARG A 211 5.10 14.39 3.70
C ARG A 211 4.52 14.90 2.40
N LEU A 212 3.41 14.36 1.89
CA LEU A 212 2.74 14.90 0.71
C LEU A 212 2.34 16.36 0.93
N LYS A 213 1.76 16.68 2.09
CA LYS A 213 1.40 18.08 2.45
C LYS A 213 2.63 19.00 2.51
N LYS A 214 3.73 18.56 3.13
CA LYS A 214 4.98 19.34 3.21
C LYS A 214 5.63 19.49 1.84
N TRP A 215 5.68 18.42 1.06
CA TRP A 215 6.24 18.40 -0.29
C TRP A 215 5.46 19.34 -1.21
N LYS A 216 4.14 19.37 -1.10
CA LYS A 216 3.29 20.31 -1.86
C LYS A 216 3.58 21.76 -1.53
N LYS A 217 3.72 22.09 -0.24
CA LYS A 217 4.13 23.45 0.18
C LYS A 217 5.48 23.85 -0.40
N ASN A 218 6.45 22.95 -0.43
CA ASN A 218 7.78 23.22 -0.98
C ASN A 218 7.75 23.36 -2.51
N GLU A 219 6.92 22.59 -3.21
CA GLU A 219 6.71 22.74 -4.66
C GLU A 219 6.12 24.11 -5.00
N ASP A 220 5.16 24.57 -4.21
CA ASP A 220 4.56 25.91 -4.36
C ASP A 220 5.58 27.03 -4.04
N GLU A 221 6.60 26.76 -3.24
CA GLU A 221 7.72 27.68 -2.98
C GLU A 221 8.79 27.66 -4.08
N TRP A 222 9.08 26.49 -4.64
CA TRP A 222 10.05 26.34 -5.74
C TRP A 222 9.52 26.82 -7.08
N SER A 223 8.20 26.91 -7.23
CA SER A 223 7.53 27.42 -8.44
C SER A 223 7.27 28.92 -8.42
N LYS A 224 7.52 29.62 -7.29
CA LYS A 224 7.51 31.09 -7.27
C LYS A 224 8.67 31.62 -8.12
N PRO A 225 8.44 32.64 -8.98
CA PRO A 225 9.54 33.32 -9.64
C PRO A 225 10.47 33.86 -8.54
N LYS A 226 11.72 33.40 -8.55
CA LYS A 226 12.74 33.94 -7.65
C LYS A 226 12.95 35.39 -8.04
N ASP A 227 12.61 36.31 -7.15
CA ASP A 227 12.94 37.71 -7.30
C ASP A 227 14.47 37.82 -7.44
N PRO A 228 15.03 38.35 -8.54
CA PRO A 228 16.47 38.37 -8.77
C PRO A 228 17.27 39.08 -7.67
N LEU A 229 16.59 39.84 -6.79
CA LEU A 229 17.18 40.68 -5.76
C LEU A 229 17.05 40.16 -4.31
N SER A 230 16.49 38.98 -4.07
CA SER A 230 16.23 38.45 -2.71
C SER A 230 17.03 37.20 -2.33
N ALA A 231 17.98 36.73 -3.14
CA ALA A 231 18.85 35.64 -2.70
C ALA A 231 19.80 36.17 -1.61
N PRO A 232 19.81 35.61 -0.38
CA PRO A 232 20.98 35.81 0.48
C PRO A 232 22.19 35.26 -0.29
N GLU A 233 23.26 36.05 -0.37
CA GLU A 233 24.50 35.60 -1.03
C GLU A 233 24.81 34.18 -0.55
N PRO A 234 25.09 33.23 -1.48
CA PRO A 234 25.46 31.89 -1.08
C PRO A 234 26.66 32.03 -0.16
N ALA A 235 26.51 31.59 1.10
CA ALA A 235 27.60 31.59 2.07
C ALA A 235 28.80 30.93 1.40
N GLY A 236 29.77 31.77 1.02
CA GLY A 236 30.87 31.37 0.17
C GLY A 236 31.58 30.21 0.83
N LEU A 237 31.80 29.12 0.08
CA LEU A 237 32.96 28.28 0.39
C LEU A 237 34.16 29.22 0.39
N SER A 238 34.92 29.25 1.49
CA SER A 238 36.15 30.02 1.57
C SER A 238 36.98 29.72 0.32
N GLN A 239 37.62 30.76 -0.24
CA GLN A 239 38.44 30.66 -1.45
C GLN A 239 39.39 29.44 -1.38
N GLU A 240 39.92 29.17 -0.19
CA GLU A 240 40.79 28.05 0.16
C GLU A 240 40.15 26.67 -0.13
N LYS A 241 38.87 26.47 0.18
CA LYS A 241 38.17 25.20 -0.11
C LYS A 241 37.88 25.00 -1.59
N LYS A 242 37.67 26.09 -2.35
CA LYS A 242 37.52 26.00 -3.81
C LYS A 242 38.85 25.63 -4.47
N GLU A 243 39.93 26.27 -4.04
CA GLU A 243 41.29 25.96 -4.52
C GLU A 243 41.75 24.53 -4.14
N GLU A 244 41.35 24.01 -2.98
CA GLU A 244 41.63 22.61 -2.61
C GLU A 244 40.89 21.60 -3.51
N LEU A 245 39.62 21.86 -3.83
CA LEU A 245 38.86 20.99 -4.73
C LEU A 245 39.40 21.04 -6.17
N ASP A 246 39.76 22.22 -6.67
CA ASP A 246 40.33 22.34 -8.03
C ASP A 246 41.69 21.63 -8.15
N LYS A 247 42.55 21.72 -7.12
CA LYS A 247 43.82 20.97 -7.06
C LYS A 247 43.64 19.45 -6.96
N LEU A 248 42.54 18.99 -6.36
CA LEU A 248 42.20 17.56 -6.30
C LEU A 248 41.79 17.03 -7.68
N PHE A 249 40.96 17.77 -8.41
CA PHE A 249 40.50 17.36 -9.75
C PHE A 249 41.58 17.46 -10.83
N GLU A 250 42.53 18.39 -10.72
CA GLU A 250 43.66 18.49 -11.66
C GLU A 250 44.69 17.36 -11.50
N ASN A 251 44.83 16.79 -10.30
CA ASN A 251 45.75 15.68 -10.04
C ASN A 251 45.18 14.32 -10.49
N GLU A 252 43.86 14.12 -10.48
CA GLU A 252 43.24 12.88 -10.96
C GLU A 252 43.32 12.72 -12.49
N ASN A 253 43.43 13.81 -13.25
CA ASN A 253 43.57 13.79 -14.71
C ASN A 253 45.02 13.64 -15.22
N LYS A 254 46.01 13.49 -14.32
CA LYS A 254 47.42 13.24 -14.69
C LYS A 254 47.89 11.81 -14.42
N LEU A 255 47.01 10.93 -13.94
CA LEU A 255 47.31 9.51 -13.67
C LEU A 255 46.59 8.51 -14.61
N GLN A 256 46.02 8.99 -15.71
CA GLN A 256 45.62 8.18 -16.86
C GLN A 256 46.48 8.56 -18.08
#